data_AF-A0A1G6CJL5-F1
#
_entry.id   AF-A0A1G6CJL5-F1
#
_cell.length_a   1.000
_cell.length_b   1.000
_cell.length_c   1.000
_cell.angle_alpha   90.00
_cell.angle_beta   90.00
_cell.angle_gamma   90.00
#
_symmetry.space_group_name_H-M   'P 1'
#
loop_
_entity.id
_entity.type
_entity.pdbx_description
1 polymer ?
#
loop_
_entity_poly.entity_id
_entity_poly.type
_entity_poly.pdbx_seq_one_letter_code
_entity_poly.pdbx_strand_id
1 'polypeptide(L)'
;MVFNSDWLLNQIRGTANTIGKVFRLETINIDLGMVEDKEGKAVNGNDYLDFLLAKEDFDRAAAVIGGQLKRLSPHQYKFLVDTFIDHLKTLDAESLERNHLTLDKIEKLHEDLKEFKW
;
A
#
# COMPACT_ATOMS: atom_id res chain seq x y z
N MET A 1 5.77 24.91 1.81
CA MET A 1 6.48 23.64 1.57
C MET A 1 5.89 23.03 0.31
N VAL A 2 6.69 22.84 -0.73
CA VAL A 2 6.28 22.08 -1.92
C VAL A 2 6.25 20.62 -1.51
N PHE A 3 5.08 20.00 -1.60
CA PHE A 3 4.92 18.58 -1.35
C PHE A 3 5.71 17.82 -2.41
N ASN A 4 6.62 16.94 -1.97
CA ASN A 4 7.43 16.07 -2.81
C ASN A 4 6.59 14.93 -3.41
N SER A 5 5.32 15.16 -3.72
CA SER A 5 4.47 14.22 -4.44
C SER A 5 4.79 14.23 -5.94
N ASP A 6 5.43 15.28 -6.46
CA ASP A 6 5.64 15.45 -7.91
C ASP A 6 6.54 14.36 -8.51
N TRP A 7 7.61 13.95 -7.82
CA TRP A 7 8.49 12.86 -8.29
C TRP A 7 7.80 11.49 -8.21
N LEU A 8 7.01 11.24 -7.15
CA LEU A 8 6.19 10.02 -7.01
C LEU A 8 5.15 9.95 -8.12
N LEU A 9 4.39 11.03 -8.33
CA LEU A 9 3.39 11.13 -9.39
C LEU A 9 3.99 10.96 -10.78
N ASN A 10 5.20 11.49 -11.02
CA ASN A 10 5.92 11.28 -12.27
C ASN A 10 6.32 9.81 -12.48
N GLN A 11 6.65 9.09 -11.40
CA GLN A 11 7.04 7.70 -11.46
C GLN A 11 5.83 6.74 -11.57
N ILE A 12 4.66 7.13 -11.04
CA ILE A 12 3.36 6.46 -11.30
C ILE A 12 2.98 6.63 -12.77
N ARG A 13 3.07 7.85 -13.33
CA ARG A 13 2.77 8.11 -14.75
C ARG A 13 3.61 7.28 -15.71
N GLY A 14 4.87 6.99 -15.38
CA GLY A 14 5.73 6.10 -16.16
C GLY A 14 5.33 4.61 -16.13
N THR A 15 4.48 4.20 -15.18
CA THR A 15 4.04 2.80 -14.98
C THR A 15 2.55 2.60 -15.31
N ALA A 16 1.85 3.67 -15.72
CA ALA A 16 0.40 3.78 -15.73
C ALA A 16 -0.36 2.98 -16.82
N ASN A 17 0.29 2.06 -17.55
CA ASN A 17 -0.38 1.39 -18.67
C ASN A 17 -1.00 0.01 -18.37
N THR A 18 -0.84 -0.58 -17.18
CA THR A 18 -1.30 -1.98 -16.99
C THR A 18 -2.02 -2.30 -15.68
N ILE A 19 -1.95 -1.46 -14.64
CA ILE A 19 -2.60 -1.78 -13.35
C ILE A 19 -3.66 -0.72 -13.01
N GLY A 20 -4.48 -0.40 -14.01
CA GLY A 20 -5.55 0.57 -13.90
C GLY A 20 -6.73 0.03 -13.10
N LYS A 21 -6.65 0.07 -11.76
CA LYS A 21 -7.78 0.07 -10.80
C LYS A 21 -7.36 0.09 -9.32
N VAL A 22 -6.10 0.39 -9.03
CA VAL A 22 -5.33 -0.33 -7.98
C VAL A 22 -5.71 -0.07 -6.52
N PHE A 23 -5.99 1.12 -6.05
CA PHE A 23 -6.40 1.22 -4.64
C PHE A 23 -7.19 2.51 -4.46
N ARG A 24 -8.53 2.43 -4.45
CA ARG A 24 -9.35 3.64 -4.23
C ARG A 24 -9.28 4.03 -2.75
N LEU A 25 -8.14 4.56 -2.34
CA LEU A 25 -7.95 5.23 -1.06
C LEU A 25 -8.92 6.40 -0.91
N GLU A 26 -9.41 7.00 -2.01
CA GLU A 26 -10.49 8.01 -1.96
C GLU A 26 -11.79 7.47 -1.35
N THR A 27 -12.08 6.16 -1.48
CA THR A 27 -13.25 5.53 -0.84
C THR A 27 -13.03 5.35 0.67
N ILE A 28 -11.76 5.25 1.06
CA ILE A 28 -11.34 4.95 2.42
C ILE A 28 -10.89 6.28 3.03
N ASN A 29 -11.80 7.03 3.65
CA ASN A 29 -11.54 8.33 4.29
C ASN A 29 -10.60 8.21 5.51
N ILE A 30 -9.43 7.62 5.30
CA ILE A 30 -8.36 7.31 6.24
C ILE A 30 -7.16 8.13 5.78
N ASP A 31 -6.73 9.04 6.64
CA ASP A 31 -5.52 9.82 6.44
C ASP A 31 -4.34 9.06 7.04
N LEU A 32 -3.50 8.48 6.17
CA LEU A 32 -2.22 7.88 6.54
C LEU A 32 -1.17 8.98 6.81
N GLY A 33 -1.48 10.23 6.46
CA GLY A 33 -0.66 11.46 6.59
C GLY A 33 0.79 11.25 6.23
N MET A 34 1.75 11.82 6.95
CA MET A 34 3.15 11.76 6.51
C MET A 34 3.84 10.47 6.94
N VAL A 35 4.50 9.82 5.98
CA VAL A 35 5.39 8.66 6.18
C VAL A 35 6.76 8.95 5.58
N GLU A 36 7.79 8.31 6.10
CA GLU A 36 9.13 8.42 5.51
C GLU A 36 9.29 7.42 4.36
N ASP A 37 9.67 7.94 3.19
CA ASP A 37 10.09 7.13 2.05
C ASP A 37 11.48 6.49 2.30
N LYS A 38 11.92 5.58 1.42
CA LYS A 38 13.25 4.96 1.40
C LYS A 38 14.41 5.96 1.54
N GLU A 39 14.23 7.19 1.04
CA GLU A 39 15.22 8.27 1.14
C GLU A 39 15.14 9.10 2.45
N GLY A 40 14.26 8.74 3.40
CA GLY A 40 14.02 9.52 4.62
C GLY A 40 13.24 10.81 4.37
N LYS A 41 12.54 10.91 3.24
CA LYS A 41 11.70 12.06 2.90
C LYS A 41 10.29 11.85 3.44
N ALA A 42 9.75 12.85 4.14
CA ALA A 42 8.35 12.88 4.51
C ALA A 42 7.48 13.04 3.25
N VAL A 43 6.76 11.99 2.91
CA VAL A 43 5.81 11.93 1.79
C VAL A 43 4.42 11.62 2.32
N ASN A 44 3.39 11.98 1.56
CA ASN A 44 2.03 11.61 1.91
C ASN A 44 1.90 10.09 1.80
N GLY A 45 1.48 9.43 2.87
CA GLY A 45 1.34 7.99 3.00
C GLY A 45 0.25 7.43 2.11
N ASN A 46 -0.78 8.20 1.78
CA ASN A 46 -1.80 7.81 0.81
C ASN A 46 -1.18 7.76 -0.60
N ASP A 47 -0.50 8.84 -1.02
CA ASP A 47 0.22 8.87 -2.31
C ASP A 47 1.32 7.81 -2.38
N TYR A 48 2.04 7.60 -1.28
CA TYR A 48 3.14 6.65 -1.21
C TYR A 48 2.64 5.20 -1.24
N LEU A 49 1.54 4.90 -0.55
CA LEU A 49 0.91 3.58 -0.63
C LEU A 49 0.41 3.29 -2.04
N ASP A 50 -0.25 4.25 -2.69
CA ASP A 50 -0.69 4.12 -4.09
C ASP A 50 0.50 3.89 -5.03
N PHE A 51 1.59 4.64 -4.84
CA PHE A 51 2.84 4.44 -5.57
C PHE A 51 3.42 3.04 -5.39
N LEU A 52 3.49 2.53 -4.14
CA LEU A 52 4.01 1.20 -3.85
C LEU A 52 3.17 0.12 -4.52
N LEU A 53 1.85 0.25 -4.47
CA LEU A 53 0.93 -0.67 -5.14
C LEU A 53 1.07 -0.61 -6.67
N ALA A 54 1.22 0.58 -7.25
CA ALA A 54 1.50 0.76 -8.68
C ALA A 54 2.86 0.19 -9.10
N LYS A 55 3.83 0.12 -8.18
CA LYS A 55 5.12 -0.55 -8.36
C LYS A 55 5.09 -2.03 -8.05
N GLU A 56 3.94 -2.56 -7.64
CA GLU A 56 3.79 -3.92 -7.15
C GLU A 56 4.73 -4.24 -5.95
N ASP A 57 5.19 -3.20 -5.21
CA ASP A 57 6.09 -3.30 -4.05
C ASP A 57 5.25 -3.53 -2.77
N PHE A 58 4.57 -4.68 -2.73
CA PHE A 58 3.58 -5.02 -1.70
C PHE A 58 4.19 -5.21 -0.30
N ASP A 59 5.45 -5.65 -0.22
CA ASP A 59 6.18 -5.83 1.02
C ASP A 59 6.30 -4.50 1.79
N ARG A 60 6.70 -3.44 1.07
CA ARG A 60 6.76 -2.09 1.63
C ARG A 60 5.39 -1.48 1.86
N ALA A 61 4.43 -1.74 0.98
CA ALA A 61 3.06 -1.28 1.17
C ALA A 61 2.51 -1.78 2.51
N ALA A 62 2.74 -3.04 2.81
CA ALA A 62 2.34 -3.65 4.07
C ALA A 62 3.16 -3.11 5.27
N ALA A 63 4.44 -2.78 5.10
CA ALA A 63 5.22 -2.09 6.14
C ALA A 63 4.66 -0.71 6.47
N VAL A 64 4.26 0.05 5.45
CA VAL A 64 3.60 1.36 5.62
C VAL A 64 2.30 1.17 6.38
N ILE A 65 1.46 0.21 5.98
CA ILE A 65 0.19 -0.11 6.66
C ILE A 65 0.44 -0.48 8.12
N GLY A 66 1.36 -1.41 8.40
CA GLY A 66 1.73 -1.84 9.76
C GLY A 66 2.20 -0.68 10.64
N GLY A 67 2.97 0.25 10.08
CA GLY A 67 3.39 1.48 10.76
C GLY A 67 2.23 2.40 11.15
N GLN A 68 1.11 2.35 10.44
CA GLN A 68 -0.10 3.12 10.76
C GLN A 68 -0.87 2.60 11.97
N LEU A 69 -0.53 1.42 12.51
CA LEU A 69 -1.18 0.89 13.71
C LEU A 69 -1.14 1.87 14.89
N LYS A 70 -0.02 2.58 15.06
CA LYS A 70 0.18 3.54 16.15
C LYS A 70 -0.65 4.82 15.96
N ARG A 71 -1.18 5.04 14.77
CA ARG A 71 -1.82 6.29 14.35
C ARG A 71 -3.31 6.13 14.07
N LEU A 72 -3.71 5.02 13.47
CA LEU A 72 -5.09 4.71 13.15
C LEU A 72 -5.78 4.00 14.31
N SER A 73 -7.09 4.21 14.45
CA SER A 73 -7.89 3.41 15.37
C SER A 73 -7.95 1.95 14.90
N PRO A 74 -8.14 0.97 15.79
CA PRO A 74 -8.21 -0.45 15.43
C PRO A 74 -9.21 -0.77 14.32
N HIS A 75 -10.35 -0.07 14.29
CA HIS A 75 -11.36 -0.19 13.23
C HIS A 75 -10.85 0.30 11.87
N GLN A 76 -10.18 1.45 11.83
CA GLN A 76 -9.61 2.03 10.61
C GLN A 76 -8.45 1.18 10.10
N TYR A 77 -7.56 0.77 10.99
CA TYR A 77 -6.45 -0.11 10.65
C TYR A 77 -6.94 -1.45 10.10
N LYS A 78 -7.90 -2.10 10.77
CA LYS A 78 -8.49 -3.35 10.28
C LYS A 78 -9.11 -3.19 8.89
N PHE A 79 -9.82 -2.09 8.66
CA PHE A 79 -10.43 -1.80 7.36
C PHE A 79 -9.37 -1.57 6.26
N LEU A 80 -8.28 -0.86 6.58
CA LEU A 80 -7.15 -0.66 5.67
C LEU A 80 -6.47 -1.98 5.30
N VAL A 81 -6.20 -2.83 6.29
CA VAL A 81 -5.62 -4.18 6.08
C VAL A 81 -6.55 -5.03 5.22
N ASP A 82 -7.85 -5.08 5.55
CA ASP A 82 -8.82 -5.89 4.81
C ASP A 82 -8.92 -5.45 3.34
N THR A 83 -8.95 -4.13 3.10
CA THR A 83 -8.96 -3.58 1.74
C THR A 83 -7.67 -3.91 0.99
N PHE A 84 -6.51 -3.84 1.64
CA PHE A 84 -5.22 -4.21 1.06
C PHE A 84 -5.18 -5.68 0.65
N ILE A 85 -5.63 -6.56 1.52
CA ILE A 85 -5.69 -8.00 1.24
C ILE A 85 -6.71 -8.30 0.13
N ASP A 86 -7.87 -7.64 0.13
CA ASP A 86 -8.85 -7.77 -0.96
C ASP A 86 -8.23 -7.35 -2.29
N HIS A 87 -7.52 -6.21 -2.33
CA HIS A 87 -6.83 -5.76 -3.51
C HIS A 87 -5.82 -6.81 -4.02
N LEU A 88 -4.97 -7.35 -3.14
CA LEU A 88 -4.03 -8.42 -3.51
C LEU A 88 -4.73 -9.64 -4.10
N LYS A 89 -5.89 -10.04 -3.55
CA LYS A 89 -6.68 -11.16 -4.07
C LYS A 89 -7.36 -10.86 -5.41
N THR A 90 -7.60 -9.59 -5.71
CA THR A 90 -8.17 -9.15 -6.99
C THR A 90 -7.12 -8.94 -8.10
N LEU A 91 -5.83 -9.03 -7.78
CA LEU A 91 -4.75 -8.92 -8.77
C LEU A 91 -4.80 -10.07 -9.77
N ASP A 92 -4.46 -9.76 -11.02
CA ASP A 92 -4.30 -10.76 -12.07
C ASP A 92 -3.17 -11.76 -11.75
N ALA A 93 -3.29 -12.98 -12.26
CA ALA A 93 -2.30 -14.05 -12.08
C ALA A 93 -0.89 -13.60 -12.47
N GLU A 94 -0.75 -12.80 -13.53
CA GLU A 94 0.54 -12.22 -13.94
C GLU A 94 1.19 -11.36 -12.86
N SER A 95 0.41 -10.49 -12.20
CA SER A 95 0.93 -9.62 -11.13
C SER A 95 1.31 -10.45 -9.90
N LEU A 96 0.52 -11.48 -9.59
CA LEU A 96 0.82 -12.42 -8.50
C LEU A 96 2.11 -13.19 -8.77
N GLU A 97 2.29 -13.70 -9.99
CA GLU A 97 3.50 -14.45 -10.39
C GLU A 97 4.74 -13.55 -10.43
N ARG A 98 4.66 -12.34 -11.01
CA ARG A 98 5.76 -11.37 -11.06
C ARG A 98 6.29 -11.01 -9.68
N ASN A 99 5.40 -10.91 -8.70
CA ASN A 99 5.74 -10.50 -7.33
C ASN A 99 5.89 -11.68 -6.37
N HIS A 100 5.83 -12.92 -6.89
CA HIS A 100 5.86 -14.14 -6.09
C HIS A 100 4.85 -14.11 -4.93
N LEU A 101 3.68 -13.51 -5.16
CA LEU A 101 2.56 -13.43 -4.23
C LEU A 101 1.64 -14.63 -4.46
N THR A 102 1.86 -15.69 -3.71
CA THR A 102 0.92 -16.80 -3.64
C THR A 102 -0.23 -16.46 -2.69
N LEU A 103 -1.37 -17.14 -2.85
CA LEU A 103 -2.50 -17.03 -1.91
C LEU A 103 -2.04 -17.26 -0.46
N ASP A 104 -1.17 -18.26 -0.24
CA ASP A 104 -0.55 -18.55 1.06
C ASP A 104 0.22 -17.34 1.64
N LYS A 105 1.01 -16.64 0.81
CA LYS A 105 1.70 -15.42 1.25
C LYS A 105 0.74 -14.29 1.56
N ILE A 106 -0.32 -14.12 0.77
CA ILE A 106 -1.33 -13.08 1.01
C ILE A 106 -2.05 -13.37 2.35
N GLU A 107 -2.40 -14.63 2.62
CA GLU A 107 -3.00 -15.03 3.90
C GLU A 107 -2.04 -14.84 5.07
N LYS A 108 -0.78 -15.24 4.91
CA LYS A 108 0.24 -15.01 5.93
C LYS A 108 0.46 -13.53 6.21
N LEU A 109 0.51 -12.71 5.18
CA LEU A 109 0.62 -11.25 5.29
C LEU A 109 -0.58 -10.65 6.02
N HIS A 110 -1.78 -11.16 5.77
CA HIS A 110 -2.99 -10.77 6.48
C HIS A 110 -2.90 -11.11 7.98
N GLU A 111 -2.37 -12.29 8.32
CA GLU A 111 -2.14 -12.69 9.71
C GLU A 111 -1.07 -11.84 10.38
N ASP A 112 0.10 -11.63 9.77
CA ASP A 112 1.16 -10.77 10.32
C ASP A 112 0.68 -9.33 10.55
N LEU A 113 -0.10 -8.76 9.61
CA LEU A 113 -0.72 -7.44 9.77
C LEU A 113 -1.78 -7.40 10.88
N LYS A 114 -2.52 -8.49 11.10
CA LYS A 114 -3.52 -8.60 12.18
C LYS A 114 -2.90 -8.86 13.56
N GLU A 115 -1.85 -9.66 13.61
CA GLU A 115 -1.11 -9.99 14.83
C GLU A 115 -0.12 -8.88 15.21
N PHE A 116 0.01 -7.84 14.37
CA PHE A 116 0.93 -6.72 14.56
C PHE A 116 2.40 -7.15 14.66
N LYS A 117 2.75 -8.26 14.00
CA LYS A 117 4.12 -8.81 13.95
C LYS A 117 4.87 -8.18 12.78
N TRP A 118 5.44 -7.00 13.02
CA TRP A 118 6.18 -6.21 12.02
C TRP A 118 7.45 -5.63 12.62
#